data_AF-A0A9N9SPC9-F1
#
_entry.id   AF-A0A9N9SPC9-F1
#
_cell.length_a   1.000
_cell.length_b   1.000
_cell.length_c   1.000
_cell.angle_alpha   90.00
_cell.angle_beta   90.00
_cell.angle_gamma   90.00
#
_symmetry.space_group_name_H-M   'P 1'
#
loop_
_entity.id
_entity.type
_entity.pdbx_description
1 polymer ?
#
loop_
_entity_poly.entity_id
_entity_poly.type
_entity_poly.pdbx_seq_one_letter_code
_entity_poly.pdbx_strand_id
1 'polypeptide(L)'
;MKLILIFAFLMFSIAKIQSISESCGPNEIWGGCYDACCNPEPSCEIRIPIACGIVCPVPCRPHCVCEPGYIRKRFNGPCVIRC
;
A
#
# COMPACT_ATOMS: atom_id res chain seq x y z
N MET A 1 4.93 42.84 12.68
CA MET A 1 4.74 42.36 11.28
C MET A 1 5.68 41.19 10.93
N LYS A 2 7.00 41.29 11.18
CA LYS A 2 7.97 40.18 10.94
C LYS A 2 7.64 38.88 11.69
N LEU A 3 7.21 38.94 12.95
CA LEU A 3 6.82 37.74 13.72
C LEU A 3 5.62 36.98 13.11
N ILE A 4 4.65 37.70 12.54
CA ILE A 4 3.46 37.12 11.91
C ILE A 4 3.84 36.37 10.64
N LEU A 5 4.72 36.95 9.83
CA LEU A 5 5.26 36.30 8.63
C LEU A 5 6.04 35.03 9.00
N ILE A 6 6.87 35.07 10.03
CA ILE A 6 7.63 33.90 10.50
C ILE A 6 6.67 32.80 10.99
N PHE A 7 5.65 33.13 11.77
CA PHE A 7 4.63 32.17 12.20
C PHE A 7 3.85 31.57 11.02
N ALA A 8 3.48 32.37 10.02
CA ALA A 8 2.83 31.88 8.82
C ALA A 8 3.72 30.91 8.05
N PHE A 9 5.00 31.24 7.84
CA PHE A 9 5.96 30.34 7.18
C PHE A 9 6.18 29.03 7.95
N LEU A 10 6.26 29.08 9.28
CA LEU A 10 6.39 27.88 10.11
C LEU A 10 5.13 26.99 10.01
N MET A 11 3.93 27.58 10.06
CA MET A 11 2.68 26.83 9.86
C MET A 11 2.56 26.21 8.47
N PHE A 12 2.94 26.94 7.41
CA PHE A 12 2.99 26.41 6.04
C PHE A 12 4.01 25.27 5.89
N SER A 13 5.11 25.31 6.64
CA SER A 13 6.13 24.25 6.64
C SER A 13 5.62 22.98 7.33
N ILE A 14 4.86 23.12 8.42
CA ILE A 14 4.28 21.98 9.16
C ILE A 14 3.08 21.37 8.42
N ALA A 15 2.29 22.16 7.69
CA ALA A 15 1.15 21.66 6.90
C ALA A 15 1.55 20.71 5.76
N LYS A 16 2.84 20.69 5.35
CA LYS A 16 3.37 19.75 4.36
C LYS A 16 3.53 18.32 4.91
N ILE A 17 3.38 18.11 6.22
CA ILE A 17 3.62 16.81 6.88
C ILE A 17 2.35 15.93 6.91
N GLN A 18 1.20 16.44 6.48
CA GLN A 18 -0.07 15.70 6.52
C GLN A 18 -0.47 15.18 5.14
N SER A 19 0.27 14.17 4.65
CA SER A 19 -0.29 13.22 3.68
C SER A 19 0.34 11.82 3.83
N ILE A 20 0.58 11.37 5.06
CA ILE A 20 0.54 9.92 5.34
C ILE A 20 -0.94 9.52 5.30
N SER A 21 -1.62 9.73 4.16
CA SER A 21 -2.55 8.70 3.74
C SER A 21 -1.68 7.50 3.46
N GLU A 22 -2.07 6.32 3.93
CA GLU A 22 -1.64 5.05 3.38
C GLU A 22 -2.13 4.99 1.91
N SER A 23 -1.65 5.91 1.06
CA SER A 23 -1.98 5.92 -0.35
C SER A 23 -1.20 4.79 -0.93
N CYS A 24 -1.92 3.77 -1.37
CA CYS A 24 -1.35 2.70 -2.15
C CYS A 24 -0.54 3.26 -3.33
N GLY A 25 0.41 2.46 -3.79
CA GLY A 25 1.25 2.80 -4.93
C GLY A 25 0.45 2.96 -6.23
N PRO A 26 1.12 3.32 -7.32
CA PRO A 26 0.50 3.35 -8.63
C PRO A 26 -0.13 2.00 -9.00
N ASN A 27 -1.37 2.03 -9.48
CA ASN A 27 -2.18 0.86 -9.85
C ASN A 27 -2.45 -0.09 -8.69
N GLU A 28 -2.61 0.45 -7.48
CA GLU A 28 -2.98 -0.29 -6.29
C GLU A 28 -4.22 0.33 -5.62
N ILE A 29 -5.04 -0.53 -5.03
CA ILE A 29 -6.22 -0.16 -4.25
C ILE A 29 -6.08 -0.66 -2.81
N TRP A 30 -6.57 0.16 -1.88
CA TRP A 30 -6.67 -0.23 -0.49
C TRP A 30 -7.82 -1.21 -0.29
N GLY A 31 -7.64 -2.20 0.59
CA GLY A 31 -8.68 -3.17 0.94
C GLY A 31 -8.33 -4.62 0.63
N GLY A 32 -7.06 -4.90 0.31
CA GLY A 32 -6.53 -6.26 0.29
C GLY A 32 -6.35 -6.85 1.69
N CYS A 33 -6.08 -8.15 1.72
CA CYS A 33 -5.87 -8.95 2.93
C CYS A 33 -4.48 -9.56 2.83
N TYR A 34 -3.59 -9.28 3.77
CA TYR A 34 -2.23 -9.84 3.79
C TYR A 34 -1.83 -10.26 5.21
N ASP A 35 -1.08 -11.35 5.32
CA ASP A 35 -0.40 -11.75 6.56
C ASP A 35 0.92 -12.48 6.23
N ALA A 36 1.85 -12.59 7.18
CA ALA A 36 3.15 -13.24 6.98
C ALA A 36 3.07 -14.70 6.51
N CYS A 37 1.95 -15.36 6.79
CA CYS A 37 1.62 -16.73 6.45
C CYS A 37 0.81 -16.88 5.15
N CYS A 38 0.22 -15.79 4.63
CA CYS A 38 -0.66 -15.84 3.48
C CYS A 38 -0.49 -14.59 2.62
N ASN A 39 -0.30 -14.82 1.32
CA ASN A 39 -0.30 -13.75 0.35
C ASN A 39 -1.34 -14.14 -0.71
N PRO A 40 -2.59 -13.65 -0.63
CA PRO A 40 -3.65 -14.03 -1.55
C PRO A 40 -3.51 -13.36 -2.92
N GLU A 41 -2.61 -12.39 -3.05
CA GLU A 41 -2.35 -11.71 -4.31
C GLU A 41 -1.30 -12.46 -5.17
N PRO A 42 -1.61 -12.81 -6.42
CA PRO A 42 -0.64 -13.41 -7.33
C PRO A 42 0.42 -12.41 -7.76
N SER A 43 1.64 -12.91 -7.97
CA SER A 43 2.76 -12.15 -8.52
C SER A 43 3.39 -12.85 -9.73
N CYS A 44 4.28 -12.16 -10.43
CA CYS A 44 5.04 -12.75 -11.53
C CYS A 44 5.96 -13.89 -11.06
N GLU A 45 6.42 -13.83 -9.80
CA GLU A 45 7.24 -14.87 -9.17
C GLU A 45 6.38 -16.00 -8.61
N ILE A 46 5.18 -15.69 -8.13
CA ILE A 46 4.26 -16.63 -7.46
C ILE A 46 2.86 -16.51 -8.05
N ARG A 47 2.54 -17.38 -9.01
CA ARG A 47 1.22 -17.38 -9.65
C ARG A 47 0.11 -18.01 -8.83
N ILE A 48 0.47 -18.89 -7.89
CA ILE A 48 -0.48 -19.56 -7.00
C ILE A 48 -0.30 -18.98 -5.59
N PRO A 49 -1.07 -17.96 -5.23
CA PRO A 49 -1.00 -17.33 -3.92
C PRO A 49 -1.50 -18.27 -2.79
N ILE A 50 -1.07 -17.99 -1.56
CA ILE A 50 -1.55 -18.70 -0.37
C ILE A 50 -2.77 -17.95 0.16
N ALA A 51 -3.93 -18.61 0.14
CA ALA A 51 -5.17 -18.04 0.68
C ALA A 51 -5.11 -17.90 2.20
N CYS A 52 -5.56 -16.75 2.71
CA CYS A 52 -5.72 -16.52 4.15
C CYS A 52 -6.91 -17.35 4.70
N GLY A 53 -6.84 -17.80 5.96
CA GLY A 53 -7.91 -18.54 6.64
C GLY A 53 -7.86 -20.08 6.53
N ILE A 54 -7.15 -20.65 5.55
CA ILE A 54 -6.94 -22.12 5.47
C ILE A 54 -5.68 -22.52 6.25
N VAL A 55 -4.56 -21.84 5.97
CA VAL A 55 -3.25 -22.15 6.59
C VAL A 55 -2.97 -21.22 7.77
N CYS A 56 -3.67 -20.10 7.84
CA CYS A 56 -3.37 -19.06 8.80
C CYS A 56 -4.53 -18.80 9.75
N PRO A 57 -4.39 -19.13 11.05
CA PRO A 57 -5.42 -18.94 12.05
C PRO A 57 -5.53 -17.47 12.52
N VAL A 58 -4.74 -16.57 11.93
CA VAL A 58 -4.64 -15.17 12.33
C VAL A 58 -5.51 -14.32 11.39
N PRO A 59 -6.27 -13.34 11.92
CA PRO A 59 -6.99 -12.39 11.07
C PRO A 59 -6.00 -11.58 10.24
N CYS A 60 -6.20 -11.55 8.92
CA CYS A 60 -5.31 -10.81 8.03
C CYS A 60 -5.41 -9.30 8.24
N ARG A 61 -4.36 -8.59 7.83
CA ARG A 61 -4.29 -7.14 7.92
C ARG A 61 -4.67 -6.50 6.59
N PRO A 62 -5.33 -5.33 6.62
CA PRO A 62 -5.54 -4.52 5.42
C PRO A 62 -4.20 -4.20 4.75
N HIS A 63 -4.15 -4.31 3.44
CA HIS A 63 -3.00 -3.92 2.63
C HIS A 63 -3.42 -3.43 1.23
N CYS A 64 -2.47 -2.86 0.50
CA CYS A 64 -2.63 -2.45 -0.88
C CYS A 64 -2.51 -3.64 -1.83
N VAL A 65 -3.48 -3.81 -2.73
CA VAL A 65 -3.46 -4.85 -3.78
C VAL A 65 -3.53 -4.21 -5.15
N CYS A 66 -2.97 -4.87 -6.16
CA CYS A 66 -3.02 -4.44 -7.54
C CYS A 66 -4.46 -4.27 -8.02
N GLU A 67 -4.70 -3.20 -8.76
CA GLU A 67 -5.94 -2.96 -9.45
C GLU A 67 -6.28 -4.11 -10.42
N PRO A 68 -7.57 -4.35 -10.70
CA PRO A 68 -7.98 -5.33 -11.70
C PRO A 68 -7.24 -5.13 -13.03
N GLY A 69 -6.62 -6.20 -13.55
CA GLY A 69 -5.84 -6.16 -14.78
C GLY A 69 -4.34 -5.91 -14.59
N TYR A 70 -3.88 -5.64 -13.37
CA TYR A 70 -2.48 -5.58 -13.02
C TYR A 70 -2.04 -6.81 -12.20
N ILE A 71 -0.76 -7.14 -12.30
CA ILE A 71 -0.10 -8.24 -11.58
C ILE A 71 1.09 -7.68 -10.82
N ARG A 72 1.26 -8.14 -9.59
CA ARG A 72 2.39 -7.77 -8.75
C ARG A 72 3.70 -8.29 -9.37
N LYS A 73 4.68 -7.43 -9.64
CA LYS A 73 5.95 -7.89 -10.25
C LYS A 73 6.74 -8.84 -9.33
N ARG A 74 6.81 -8.50 -8.05
CA ARG A 74 7.47 -9.26 -6.96
C ARG A 74 6.82 -8.86 -5.64
N PHE A 75 7.05 -9.61 -4.56
CA PHE A 75 6.53 -9.22 -3.25
C PHE A 75 6.92 -7.77 -2.89
N ASN A 76 5.95 -6.95 -2.46
CA ASN A 76 6.07 -5.49 -2.25
C ASN A 76 6.62 -4.68 -3.44
N GLY A 77 6.54 -5.25 -4.66
CA GLY A 77 6.91 -4.60 -5.90
C GLY A 77 5.76 -3.83 -6.55
N PRO A 78 6.03 -3.16 -7.69
CA PRO A 78 5.01 -2.44 -8.43
C PRO A 78 4.00 -3.38 -9.09
N CYS A 79 2.80 -2.88 -9.33
CA CYS A 79 1.77 -3.49 -10.13
C CYS A 79 2.00 -3.18 -11.62
N VAL A 80 2.06 -4.23 -12.45
CA VAL A 80 2.37 -4.14 -13.89
C VAL A 80 1.31 -4.86 -14.72
N ILE A 81 1.08 -4.42 -15.96
CA ILE A 81 0.08 -5.04 -16.85
C ILE A 81 0.47 -6.47 -17.25
N ARG A 82 1.78 -6.74 -17.38
CA ARG A 82 2.31 -8.06 -17.75
C ARG A 82 3.60 -8.37 -17.02
N CYS A 83 3.72 -9.66 -16.69
CA CYS A 83 4.98 -10.36 -16.49
C CYS A 83 5.54 -10.74 -17.86
#